data_AF-A0A534XKG9-F1
#
_entry.id   AF-A0A534XKG9-F1
#
_cell.length_a   1.000
_cell.length_b   1.000
_cell.length_c   1.000
_cell.angle_alpha   90.00
_cell.angle_beta   90.00
_cell.angle_gamma   90.00
#
_symmetry.space_group_name_H-M   'P 1'
#
loop_
_entity.id
_entity.type
_entity.pdbx_description
1 polymer ?
#
loop_
_entity_poly.entity_id
_entity_poly.type
_entity_poly.pdbx_seq_one_letter_code
_entity_poly.pdbx_strand_id
1 'polypeptide(L)'
;MKLGLAGVVALSFFFVVAPTRAQPQAPFGGDDPGCVPDTKAHLTCSNTVVNGFAQLITSVAQCHRNQADAAFFHTTFDEETCENNARAQFEATVATVAPSCPRDVLSHAAAEETLLLAPKQVSGSLDNQNAAAYCNAASPPSAIDPSGDDAGQIPPNAQGLKCSDGISANLAKLLSAVLKCHTKMASSGFTGGSTDDESCETAALSVYDATAQKLAPSCSPCAGLHTCPHPPSSNGCPDLNWQLFLAHNATQGAVAQVDGTNGLLYPCPTTTTTTTPCPTVTTTTCPTCAGASTLNITTGIGTGNCGTVLNTAGGTFKNLACGGLYTGGGGNSVPLPETQPDYGPLVLAISSCSGTSMTLSNTTACQTGSNHICSSAGCLYGPPLPIPNALAPATSVCVVNTIAQNAAGTGDCSTGDVSVSLPLSSELFLVGDLYPNAPGIQVCPVCNRTCTGGSNDTGPCNSDTDCPSGGTCGGSNVCHGGPSYTHNGPCTPNDTDLGSSGPTSFDCPPDFGSIGTIPIAYALTTGTTSKTAVNNPGVQNNVFCGFCRDPFSGCFDGDPNPACPSPNTGVTACTTNAGCPAAYQFCEQRNAGLWSRRRRGAHDHGDRRARR
;
A
#
# COMPACT_ATOMS: atom_id res chain seq x y z
N MET A 1 45.26 35.97 -39.39
CA MET A 1 44.62 37.28 -39.63
C MET A 1 43.23 37.27 -39.01
N LYS A 2 42.87 38.38 -38.36
CA LYS A 2 41.63 38.60 -37.59
C LYS A 2 40.35 38.46 -38.44
N LEU A 3 39.23 38.29 -37.71
CA LEU A 3 37.81 38.65 -37.93
C LEU A 3 36.96 37.42 -37.59
N GLY A 4 36.05 37.37 -36.60
CA GLY A 4 35.22 38.38 -35.97
C GLY A 4 33.76 37.89 -36.10
N LEU A 5 33.19 37.27 -35.06
CA LEU A 5 31.81 36.80 -35.06
C LEU A 5 31.05 37.47 -33.91
N ALA A 6 30.01 38.23 -34.27
CA ALA A 6 29.08 38.89 -33.38
C ALA A 6 28.22 37.85 -32.64
N GLY A 7 28.08 38.01 -31.32
CA GLY A 7 27.22 37.19 -30.48
C GLY A 7 25.75 37.55 -30.66
N VAL A 8 24.92 36.55 -30.90
CA VAL A 8 23.46 36.63 -30.78
C VAL A 8 23.11 36.14 -29.36
N VAL A 9 22.49 37.02 -28.58
CA VAL A 9 21.96 36.71 -27.25
C VAL A 9 20.75 35.79 -27.41
N ALA A 10 20.90 34.52 -27.07
CA ALA A 10 19.79 33.60 -26.92
C ALA A 10 19.15 33.83 -25.54
N LEU A 11 17.99 34.48 -25.55
CA LEU A 11 17.14 34.68 -24.37
C LEU A 11 16.60 33.32 -23.94
N SER A 12 17.26 32.69 -22.96
CA SER A 12 16.80 31.45 -22.34
C SER A 12 15.65 31.79 -21.39
N PHE A 13 14.41 31.49 -21.80
CA PHE A 13 13.29 31.41 -20.87
C PHE A 13 13.50 30.18 -19.97
N PHE A 14 14.19 30.37 -18.85
CA PHE A 14 13.99 29.52 -17.70
C PHE A 14 12.56 29.78 -17.21
N PHE A 15 11.66 28.82 -17.42
CA PHE A 15 10.50 28.72 -16.54
C PHE A 15 11.04 28.36 -15.16
N VAL A 16 11.35 29.39 -14.36
CA VAL A 16 11.38 29.25 -12.92
C VAL A 16 9.95 28.93 -12.54
N VAL A 17 9.65 27.65 -12.33
CA VAL A 17 8.49 27.26 -11.52
C VAL A 17 8.78 27.89 -10.17
N ALA A 18 8.14 29.03 -9.89
CA ALA A 18 8.19 29.62 -8.56
C ALA A 18 7.70 28.52 -7.60
N PRO A 19 8.39 28.27 -6.47
CA PRO A 19 7.86 27.36 -5.46
C PRO A 19 6.46 27.87 -5.14
N THR A 20 5.45 27.06 -5.44
CA THR A 20 4.07 27.34 -5.05
C THR A 20 4.10 27.48 -3.55
N ARG A 21 3.94 28.71 -3.05
CA ARG A 21 3.87 28.97 -1.61
C ARG A 21 2.79 28.06 -1.06
N ALA A 22 3.13 27.24 -0.07
CA ALA A 22 2.15 26.43 0.61
C ALA A 22 1.00 27.34 1.07
N GLN A 23 -0.23 26.87 0.91
CA GLN A 23 -1.41 27.55 1.43
C GLN A 23 -1.98 26.68 2.53
N PRO A 24 -2.82 27.24 3.42
CA PRO A 24 -3.67 26.41 4.26
C PRO A 24 -4.33 25.30 3.41
N GLN A 25 -4.36 24.08 3.93
CA GLN A 25 -4.84 22.86 3.26
C GLN A 25 -3.96 22.31 2.14
N ALA A 26 -2.78 22.89 1.86
CA ALA A 26 -1.82 22.24 1.00
C ALA A 26 -1.34 20.93 1.64
N PRO A 27 -1.22 19.83 0.87
CA PRO A 27 -0.62 18.61 1.37
C PRO A 27 0.82 18.88 1.80
N PHE A 28 1.28 18.15 2.82
CA PHE A 28 2.69 18.07 3.11
C PHE A 28 3.43 17.41 1.93
N GLY A 29 4.71 17.75 1.76
CA GLY A 29 5.57 17.12 0.77
C GLY A 29 6.42 16.03 1.42
N GLY A 30 7.03 15.15 0.61
CA GLY A 30 7.85 14.05 1.14
C GLY A 30 7.04 12.77 1.38
N ASP A 31 7.41 12.01 2.40
CA ASP A 31 6.72 10.82 2.90
C ASP A 31 5.73 11.11 4.05
N ASP A 32 5.62 12.37 4.47
CA ASP A 32 4.67 12.86 5.46
C ASP A 32 3.21 12.95 4.94
N PRO A 33 2.29 12.05 5.32
CA PRO A 33 0.87 12.22 5.08
C PRO A 33 0.32 13.41 5.88
N GLY A 34 -0.69 14.10 5.31
CA GLY A 34 -1.40 15.18 5.99
C GLY A 34 -1.34 16.50 5.22
N CYS A 35 -1.97 17.52 5.79
CA CYS A 35 -2.02 18.84 5.17
C CYS A 35 -1.81 19.95 6.19
N VAL A 36 -1.35 21.09 5.68
CA VAL A 36 -1.26 22.34 6.43
C VAL A 36 -2.64 22.69 7.02
N PRO A 37 -2.77 22.96 8.33
CA PRO A 37 -4.03 23.35 8.94
C PRO A 37 -4.68 24.57 8.27
N ASP A 38 -6.00 24.59 8.18
CA ASP A 38 -6.80 25.63 7.52
C ASP A 38 -6.90 26.94 8.34
N THR A 39 -6.83 26.85 9.67
CA THR A 39 -6.91 28.00 10.58
C THR A 39 -5.78 28.02 11.60
N LYS A 40 -5.48 29.20 12.14
CA LYS A 40 -4.50 29.36 13.22
C LYS A 40 -4.89 28.61 14.49
N ALA A 41 -6.19 28.48 14.76
CA ALA A 41 -6.72 27.72 15.88
C ALA A 41 -6.43 26.22 15.71
N HIS A 42 -6.72 25.67 14.52
CA HIS A 42 -6.45 24.27 14.20
C HIS A 42 -4.94 23.97 14.16
N LEU A 43 -4.10 24.90 13.67
CA LEU A 43 -2.65 24.78 13.77
C LEU A 43 -2.19 24.73 15.23
N THR A 44 -2.69 25.64 16.06
CA THR A 44 -2.33 25.70 17.49
C THR A 44 -2.75 24.43 18.21
N CYS A 45 -3.97 23.94 17.95
CA CYS A 45 -4.46 22.68 18.46
C CYS A 45 -3.51 21.53 18.07
N SER A 46 -3.32 21.30 16.76
CA SER A 46 -2.58 20.15 16.24
C SER A 46 -1.14 20.15 16.76
N ASN A 47 -0.45 21.29 16.69
CA ASN A 47 0.90 21.43 17.24
C ASN A 47 0.96 21.20 18.75
N THR A 48 -0.07 21.59 19.52
CA THR A 48 -0.09 21.37 20.97
C THR A 48 -0.28 19.89 21.29
N VAL A 49 -1.15 19.19 20.55
CA VAL A 49 -1.35 17.74 20.69
C VAL A 49 -0.09 16.97 20.30
N VAL A 50 0.53 17.29 19.15
CA VAL A 50 1.80 16.68 18.70
C VAL A 50 2.92 16.87 19.72
N ASN A 51 3.06 18.09 20.27
CA ASN A 51 4.03 18.35 21.34
C ASN A 51 3.67 17.60 22.64
N GLY A 52 2.39 17.39 22.91
CA GLY A 52 1.91 16.53 23.99
C GLY A 52 2.37 15.08 23.82
N PHE A 53 2.22 14.50 22.62
CA PHE A 53 2.71 13.15 22.33
C PHE A 53 4.23 13.05 22.47
N ALA A 54 4.96 14.05 21.99
CA ALA A 54 6.41 14.10 22.17
C ALA A 54 6.81 14.08 23.66
N GLN A 55 6.01 14.68 24.55
CA GLN A 55 6.22 14.64 26.00
C GLN A 55 5.79 13.29 26.60
N LEU A 56 4.65 12.74 26.17
CA LEU A 56 4.13 11.45 26.60
C LEU A 56 5.15 10.34 26.35
N ILE A 57 5.62 10.21 25.10
CA ILE A 57 6.63 9.22 24.69
C ILE A 57 7.90 9.34 25.55
N THR A 58 8.39 10.55 25.78
CA THR A 58 9.61 10.75 26.59
C THR A 58 9.40 10.45 28.07
N SER A 59 8.18 10.62 28.58
CA SER A 59 7.83 10.37 29.97
C SER A 59 7.66 8.87 30.24
N VAL A 60 6.93 8.17 29.37
CA VAL A 60 6.79 6.70 29.38
C VAL A 60 8.15 6.02 29.24
N ALA A 61 8.98 6.44 28.27
CA ALA A 61 10.33 5.92 28.14
C ALA A 61 11.22 6.21 29.38
N GLN A 62 10.89 7.20 30.22
CA GLN A 62 11.53 7.41 31.51
C GLN A 62 10.96 6.48 32.60
N CYS A 63 9.66 6.19 32.59
CA CYS A 63 9.02 5.21 33.46
C CYS A 63 9.62 3.82 33.23
N HIS A 64 9.66 3.35 31.98
CA HIS A 64 10.29 2.07 31.60
C HIS A 64 11.77 1.98 32.01
N ARG A 65 12.54 3.08 31.86
CA ARG A 65 13.94 3.12 32.33
C ARG A 65 14.05 2.98 33.84
N ASN A 66 13.20 3.68 34.60
CA ASN A 66 13.18 3.56 36.06
C ASN A 66 12.75 2.17 36.52
N GLN A 67 11.83 1.52 35.78
CA GLN A 67 11.41 0.15 36.03
C GLN A 67 12.56 -0.84 35.78
N ALA A 68 13.26 -0.70 34.66
CA ALA A 68 14.44 -1.51 34.34
C ALA A 68 15.56 -1.35 35.37
N ASP A 69 15.84 -0.10 35.79
CA ASP A 69 16.76 0.20 36.89
C ASP A 69 16.33 -0.50 38.19
N ALA A 70 15.05 -0.37 38.56
CA ALA A 70 14.54 -0.97 39.78
C ALA A 70 14.61 -2.50 39.76
N ALA A 71 14.24 -3.12 38.64
CA ALA A 71 14.34 -4.55 38.43
C ALA A 71 15.80 -5.04 38.54
N PHE A 72 16.74 -4.31 37.93
CA PHE A 72 18.17 -4.62 37.99
C PHE A 72 18.77 -4.47 39.39
N PHE A 73 18.39 -3.42 40.13
CA PHE A 73 18.87 -3.17 41.50
C PHE A 73 18.06 -3.88 42.59
N HIS A 74 17.06 -4.70 42.21
CA HIS A 74 16.16 -5.39 43.12
C HIS A 74 15.42 -4.44 44.09
N THR A 75 15.02 -3.28 43.59
CA THR A 75 14.16 -2.32 44.28
C THR A 75 12.78 -2.29 43.64
N THR A 76 11.82 -1.63 44.30
CA THR A 76 10.46 -1.48 43.77
C THR A 76 10.29 -0.14 43.07
N PHE A 77 9.62 -0.14 41.92
CA PHE A 77 9.16 1.05 41.23
C PHE A 77 7.71 0.83 40.80
N ASP A 78 6.86 1.82 41.06
CA ASP A 78 5.45 1.81 40.65
C ASP A 78 5.36 2.46 39.28
N GLU A 79 5.62 1.63 38.28
CA GLU A 79 5.67 1.99 36.87
C GLU A 79 4.30 2.46 36.39
N GLU A 80 3.27 1.68 36.66
CA GLU A 80 1.86 1.97 36.33
C GLU A 80 1.41 3.36 36.80
N THR A 81 1.78 3.75 38.02
CA THR A 81 1.48 5.09 38.51
C THR A 81 2.29 6.16 37.76
N CYS A 82 3.53 5.88 37.37
CA CYS A 82 4.34 6.77 36.55
C CYS A 82 3.69 7.02 35.19
N GLU A 83 3.25 5.97 34.50
CA GLU A 83 2.58 6.05 33.19
C GLU A 83 1.27 6.80 33.27
N ASN A 84 0.44 6.47 34.26
CA ASN A 84 -0.84 7.13 34.47
C ASN A 84 -0.68 8.62 34.78
N ASN A 85 0.42 9.02 35.43
CA ASN A 85 0.76 10.44 35.58
C ASN A 85 1.16 11.09 34.25
N ALA A 86 1.87 10.39 33.37
CA ALA A 86 2.20 10.86 32.03
C ALA A 86 0.94 11.00 31.16
N ARG A 87 0.06 10.01 31.19
CA ARG A 87 -1.28 10.03 30.57
C ARG A 87 -2.07 11.26 31.02
N ALA A 88 -2.22 11.46 32.34
CA ALA A 88 -2.98 12.58 32.88
C ALA A 88 -2.41 13.95 32.45
N GLN A 89 -1.08 14.07 32.29
CA GLN A 89 -0.45 15.28 31.76
C GLN A 89 -0.74 15.51 30.28
N PHE A 90 -0.75 14.44 29.47
CA PHE A 90 -1.13 14.50 28.07
C PHE A 90 -2.61 14.91 27.92
N GLU A 91 -3.52 14.23 28.62
CA GLU A 91 -4.96 14.55 28.60
C GLU A 91 -5.22 15.99 29.06
N ALA A 92 -4.53 16.45 30.11
CA ALA A 92 -4.62 17.84 30.56
C ALA A 92 -4.15 18.83 29.48
N THR A 93 -3.08 18.49 28.76
CA THR A 93 -2.56 19.29 27.63
C THR A 93 -3.58 19.35 26.49
N VAL A 94 -4.16 18.22 26.08
CA VAL A 94 -5.20 18.14 25.04
C VAL A 94 -6.43 18.96 25.46
N ALA A 95 -6.84 18.87 26.72
CA ALA A 95 -7.98 19.62 27.25
C ALA A 95 -7.82 21.15 27.14
N THR A 96 -6.59 21.69 27.17
CA THR A 96 -6.35 23.13 27.00
C THR A 96 -6.71 23.66 25.62
N VAL A 97 -6.62 22.80 24.58
CA VAL A 97 -6.86 23.18 23.19
C VAL A 97 -8.13 22.59 22.60
N ALA A 98 -8.73 21.58 23.25
CA ALA A 98 -9.92 20.87 22.79
C ALA A 98 -11.07 21.76 22.29
N PRO A 99 -11.43 22.91 22.92
CA PRO A 99 -12.50 23.78 22.42
C PRO A 99 -12.25 24.38 21.04
N SER A 100 -11.00 24.40 20.60
CA SER A 100 -10.53 25.01 19.34
C SER A 100 -10.01 23.97 18.34
N CYS A 101 -10.13 22.68 18.66
CA CYS A 101 -9.64 21.58 17.85
C CYS A 101 -10.72 21.03 16.90
N PRO A 102 -10.34 20.57 15.69
CA PRO A 102 -11.20 19.69 14.90
C PRO A 102 -11.56 18.42 15.69
N ARG A 103 -12.79 17.91 15.51
CA ARG A 103 -13.25 16.70 16.22
C ARG A 103 -12.44 15.47 15.84
N ASP A 104 -12.07 15.36 14.57
CA ASP A 104 -11.30 14.22 14.05
C ASP A 104 -9.91 14.18 14.68
N VAL A 105 -9.22 15.34 14.81
CA VAL A 105 -7.92 15.44 15.49
C VAL A 105 -8.01 14.97 16.94
N LEU A 106 -9.06 15.37 17.68
CA LEU A 106 -9.25 14.91 19.06
C LEU A 106 -9.55 13.41 19.15
N SER A 107 -10.33 12.89 18.21
CA SER A 107 -10.65 11.46 18.13
C SER A 107 -9.42 10.63 17.80
N HIS A 108 -8.62 11.06 16.83
CA HIS A 108 -7.38 10.40 16.47
C HIS A 108 -6.36 10.47 17.61
N ALA A 109 -6.23 11.62 18.27
CA ALA A 109 -5.35 11.76 19.43
C ALA A 109 -5.74 10.80 20.57
N ALA A 110 -7.03 10.65 20.86
CA ALA A 110 -7.47 9.69 21.88
C ALA A 110 -7.21 8.23 21.47
N ALA A 111 -7.39 7.89 20.19
CA ALA A 111 -7.12 6.55 19.67
C ALA A 111 -5.62 6.22 19.71
N GLU A 112 -4.77 7.16 19.30
CA GLU A 112 -3.32 7.02 19.31
C GLU A 112 -2.77 6.94 20.74
N GLU A 113 -3.28 7.77 21.66
CA GLU A 113 -2.97 7.65 23.09
C GLU A 113 -3.33 6.27 23.64
N THR A 114 -4.47 5.72 23.24
CA THR A 114 -4.91 4.38 23.64
C THR A 114 -3.98 3.30 23.09
N LEU A 115 -3.50 3.44 21.85
CA LEU A 115 -2.56 2.51 21.22
C LEU A 115 -1.17 2.57 21.87
N LEU A 116 -0.63 3.77 22.05
CA LEU A 116 0.72 3.97 22.60
C LEU A 116 0.83 3.48 24.03
N LEU A 117 -0.23 3.60 24.82
CA LEU A 117 -0.30 3.16 26.22
C LEU A 117 -1.08 1.85 26.39
N ALA A 118 -1.08 1.01 25.36
CA ALA A 118 -1.65 -0.33 25.41
C ALA A 118 -0.61 -1.34 25.93
N PRO A 119 -1.04 -2.48 26.52
CA PRO A 119 -0.09 -3.42 27.11
C PRO A 119 0.78 -4.09 26.04
N LYS A 120 1.92 -4.70 26.43
CA LYS A 120 2.90 -5.32 25.49
C LYS A 120 2.39 -6.29 24.43
N GLN A 121 1.18 -6.83 24.57
CA GLN A 121 0.59 -7.71 23.55
C GLN A 121 0.09 -6.93 22.33
N VAL A 122 -0.11 -5.62 22.46
CA VAL A 122 -0.52 -4.75 21.37
C VAL A 122 0.71 -4.27 20.62
N SER A 123 0.86 -4.72 19.38
CA SER A 123 1.95 -4.28 18.50
C SER A 123 1.90 -2.76 18.32
N GLY A 124 3.04 -2.11 18.47
CA GLY A 124 3.15 -0.65 18.34
C GLY A 124 2.95 0.12 19.65
N SER A 125 2.50 -0.52 20.74
CA SER A 125 2.48 0.15 22.04
C SER A 125 3.89 0.40 22.58
N LEU A 126 4.05 1.40 23.44
CA LEU A 126 5.36 1.74 24.02
C LEU A 126 5.88 0.58 24.89
N ASP A 127 4.99 -0.12 25.59
CA ASP A 127 5.31 -1.27 26.43
C ASP A 127 5.80 -2.45 25.59
N ASN A 128 5.19 -2.67 24.42
CA ASN A 128 5.65 -3.67 23.45
C ASN A 128 7.03 -3.30 22.89
N GLN A 129 7.20 -2.04 22.50
CA GLN A 129 8.43 -1.52 21.92
C GLN A 129 9.59 -1.45 22.92
N ASN A 130 9.31 -1.47 24.23
CA ASN A 130 10.30 -1.44 25.30
C ASN A 130 11.34 -2.59 25.17
N ALA A 131 10.92 -3.75 24.65
CA ALA A 131 11.80 -4.88 24.38
C ALA A 131 12.92 -4.58 23.35
N ALA A 132 12.76 -3.57 22.51
CA ALA A 132 13.79 -3.17 21.54
C ALA A 132 15.05 -2.60 22.21
N ALA A 133 14.88 -1.88 23.32
CA ALA A 133 15.98 -1.32 24.11
C ALA A 133 16.50 -2.34 25.14
N TYR A 134 15.61 -3.14 25.73
CA TYR A 134 15.92 -4.15 26.75
C TYR A 134 15.89 -5.57 26.19
N CYS A 135 16.57 -5.74 25.06
CA CYS A 135 16.61 -6.98 24.29
C CYS A 135 17.62 -8.02 24.81
N ASN A 136 18.54 -7.62 25.71
CA ASN A 136 19.64 -8.46 26.15
C ASN A 136 19.38 -8.95 27.58
N ALA A 137 19.39 -10.27 27.77
CA ALA A 137 19.05 -10.88 29.04
C ALA A 137 20.28 -11.37 29.82
N ALA A 138 20.20 -11.26 31.15
CA ALA A 138 21.01 -12.08 32.05
C ALA A 138 20.81 -13.59 31.79
N SER A 139 21.70 -14.43 32.29
CA SER A 139 21.54 -15.89 32.29
C SER A 139 21.42 -16.39 33.74
N PRO A 140 20.27 -16.96 34.16
CA PRO A 140 19.03 -17.16 33.40
C PRO A 140 18.31 -15.84 33.06
N PRO A 141 17.50 -15.80 31.99
CA PRO A 141 16.75 -14.62 31.60
C PRO A 141 15.64 -14.32 32.60
N SER A 142 15.48 -13.04 32.92
CA SER A 142 14.44 -12.52 33.79
C SER A 142 13.80 -11.32 33.09
N ALA A 143 12.47 -11.32 32.98
CA ALA A 143 11.75 -10.17 32.45
C ALA A 143 11.92 -8.96 33.38
N ILE A 144 11.94 -7.75 32.80
CA ILE A 144 11.90 -6.50 33.58
C ILE A 144 10.61 -6.44 34.38
N ASP A 145 9.51 -6.85 33.75
CA ASP A 145 8.22 -6.97 34.39
C ASP A 145 7.59 -8.36 34.16
N PRO A 146 7.85 -9.32 35.08
CA PRO A 146 7.30 -10.66 35.00
C PRO A 146 5.78 -10.72 35.20
N SER A 147 5.16 -9.69 35.78
CA SER A 147 3.76 -9.73 36.24
C SER A 147 2.85 -8.66 35.63
N GLY A 148 3.40 -7.61 35.04
CA GLY A 148 2.66 -6.58 34.33
C GLY A 148 2.93 -6.61 32.84
N ASP A 149 2.76 -5.47 32.19
CA ASP A 149 2.58 -5.31 30.77
C ASP A 149 3.76 -4.72 30.02
N ASP A 150 4.92 -4.56 30.67
CA ASP A 150 6.17 -4.17 30.00
C ASP A 150 6.91 -5.32 29.32
N ALA A 151 7.36 -5.08 28.09
CA ALA A 151 8.23 -6.01 27.37
C ALA A 151 9.71 -5.68 27.60
N GLY A 152 10.52 -6.72 27.81
CA GLY A 152 11.97 -6.55 27.95
C GLY A 152 12.57 -7.50 28.98
N GLN A 153 13.90 -7.56 28.98
CA GLN A 153 14.70 -8.43 29.83
C GLN A 153 15.68 -7.62 30.66
N ILE A 154 15.89 -8.04 31.90
CA ILE A 154 16.86 -7.42 32.80
C ILE A 154 18.27 -7.61 32.21
N PRO A 155 19.02 -6.52 31.94
CA PRO A 155 20.35 -6.60 31.37
C PRO A 155 21.33 -7.38 32.27
N PRO A 156 22.33 -8.07 31.70
CA PRO A 156 23.23 -8.97 32.45
C PRO A 156 24.18 -8.26 33.43
N ASN A 157 24.45 -6.97 33.23
CA ASN A 157 25.37 -6.20 34.06
C ASN A 157 25.09 -4.70 33.93
N ALA A 158 25.70 -3.89 34.82
CA ALA A 158 25.49 -2.45 34.88
C ALA A 158 25.91 -1.70 33.60
N GLN A 159 26.80 -2.26 32.80
CA GLN A 159 27.19 -1.67 31.51
C GLN A 159 26.10 -1.91 30.45
N GLY A 160 25.52 -3.12 30.43
CA GLY A 160 24.36 -3.45 29.61
C GLY A 160 23.13 -2.60 29.96
N LEU A 161 22.87 -2.38 31.25
CA LEU A 161 21.78 -1.50 31.70
C LEU A 161 21.96 -0.07 31.18
N LYS A 162 23.14 0.53 31.39
CA LYS A 162 23.45 1.87 30.86
C LYS A 162 23.32 1.97 29.35
N CYS A 163 23.68 0.91 28.62
CA CYS A 163 23.46 0.85 27.18
C CYS A 163 21.96 0.87 26.86
N SER A 164 21.16 -0.04 27.43
CA SER A 164 19.72 -0.13 27.19
C SER A 164 18.99 1.16 27.53
N ASP A 165 19.31 1.79 28.67
CA ASP A 165 18.77 3.10 29.04
C ASP A 165 19.17 4.19 28.04
N GLY A 166 20.42 4.11 27.56
CA GLY A 166 20.93 4.99 26.52
C GLY A 166 20.17 4.83 25.21
N ILE A 167 19.87 3.60 24.78
CA ILE A 167 19.09 3.30 23.58
C ILE A 167 17.66 3.84 23.74
N SER A 168 16.97 3.49 24.83
CA SER A 168 15.62 3.95 25.14
C SER A 168 15.54 5.49 25.14
N ALA A 169 16.47 6.16 25.83
CA ALA A 169 16.51 7.62 25.86
C ALA A 169 16.87 8.24 24.51
N ASN A 170 17.71 7.61 23.69
CA ASN A 170 18.07 8.11 22.36
C ASN A 170 16.88 7.99 21.39
N LEU A 171 16.14 6.87 21.43
CA LEU A 171 14.97 6.64 20.61
C LEU A 171 13.83 7.61 20.94
N ALA A 172 13.52 7.79 22.23
CA ALA A 172 12.51 8.75 22.66
C ALA A 172 12.86 10.20 22.26
N LYS A 173 14.16 10.55 22.25
CA LYS A 173 14.63 11.85 21.78
C LYS A 173 14.51 12.00 20.26
N LEU A 174 14.75 10.94 19.50
CA LEU A 174 14.53 10.95 18.04
C LEU A 174 13.06 11.17 17.73
N LEU A 175 12.16 10.38 18.30
CA LEU A 175 10.70 10.53 18.13
C LEU A 175 10.24 11.95 18.52
N SER A 176 10.71 12.47 19.65
CA SER A 176 10.43 13.86 20.08
C SER A 176 10.97 14.92 19.11
N ALA A 177 12.08 14.65 18.41
CA ALA A 177 12.67 15.56 17.45
C ALA A 177 11.92 15.53 16.11
N VAL A 178 11.52 14.35 15.64
CA VAL A 178 10.70 14.17 14.41
C VAL A 178 9.33 14.83 14.58
N LEU A 179 8.62 14.58 15.68
CA LEU A 179 7.35 15.26 15.97
C LEU A 179 7.50 16.80 16.01
N LYS A 180 8.64 17.32 16.47
CA LYS A 180 8.93 18.77 16.42
C LYS A 180 9.19 19.25 15.00
N CYS A 181 9.86 18.45 14.18
CA CYS A 181 10.01 18.70 12.76
C CYS A 181 8.61 18.82 12.13
N HIS A 182 7.69 17.88 12.39
CA HIS A 182 6.31 17.94 11.88
C HIS A 182 5.56 19.21 12.29
N THR A 183 5.68 19.64 13.56
CA THR A 183 5.09 20.92 13.99
C THR A 183 5.69 22.14 13.27
N LYS A 184 6.97 22.09 12.94
CA LYS A 184 7.68 23.15 12.22
C LYS A 184 7.29 23.15 10.75
N MET A 185 7.17 21.99 10.12
CA MET A 185 6.62 21.82 8.78
C MET A 185 5.22 22.42 8.70
N ALA A 186 4.30 22.04 9.59
CA ALA A 186 2.94 22.56 9.62
C ALA A 186 2.91 24.09 9.79
N SER A 187 3.74 24.63 10.70
CA SER A 187 3.84 26.07 10.94
C SER A 187 4.45 26.83 9.76
N SER A 188 5.46 26.26 9.12
CA SER A 188 6.11 26.79 7.93
C SER A 188 5.13 26.82 6.76
N GLY A 189 4.45 25.71 6.48
CA GLY A 189 3.40 25.62 5.47
C GLY A 189 2.27 26.62 5.69
N PHE A 190 1.81 26.79 6.94
CA PHE A 190 0.75 27.74 7.28
C PHE A 190 1.12 29.20 6.99
N THR A 191 2.41 29.53 7.07
CA THR A 191 2.93 30.88 6.77
C THR A 191 3.41 31.04 5.33
N GLY A 192 3.16 30.03 4.47
CA GLY A 192 3.53 30.02 3.07
C GLY A 192 5.01 29.72 2.79
N GLY A 193 5.66 29.04 3.74
CA GLY A 193 7.01 28.49 3.63
C GLY A 193 7.02 27.08 3.03
N SER A 194 8.12 26.35 3.29
CA SER A 194 8.29 24.95 2.85
C SER A 194 7.43 23.99 3.67
N THR A 195 6.90 22.95 3.02
CA THR A 195 6.23 21.78 3.62
C THR A 195 7.05 20.51 3.46
N ASP A 196 8.34 20.65 3.17
CA ASP A 196 9.33 19.57 3.05
C ASP A 196 10.18 19.58 4.32
N ASP A 197 10.06 18.51 5.11
CA ASP A 197 10.67 18.34 6.43
C ASP A 197 11.91 17.43 6.46
N GLU A 198 12.23 16.83 5.32
CA GLU A 198 13.29 15.82 5.17
C GLU A 198 14.63 16.30 5.73
N SER A 199 14.91 17.60 5.57
CA SER A 199 16.14 18.22 6.09
C SER A 199 16.18 18.33 7.62
N CYS A 200 15.03 18.49 8.27
CA CYS A 200 14.92 18.51 9.73
C CYS A 200 15.05 17.10 10.30
N GLU A 201 14.37 16.13 9.70
CA GLU A 201 14.41 14.73 10.13
C GLU A 201 15.78 14.11 9.89
N THR A 202 16.40 14.38 8.75
CA THR A 202 17.80 14.02 8.50
C THR A 202 18.73 14.59 9.59
N ALA A 203 18.47 15.81 10.06
CA ALA A 203 19.24 16.39 11.15
C ALA A 203 18.97 15.67 12.48
N ALA A 204 17.72 15.31 12.78
CA ALA A 204 17.36 14.52 13.95
C ALA A 204 18.03 13.12 13.94
N LEU A 205 17.95 12.43 12.81
CA LEU A 205 18.61 11.15 12.56
C LEU A 205 20.13 11.26 12.72
N SER A 206 20.75 12.33 12.23
CA SER A 206 22.21 12.52 12.41
C SER A 206 22.62 12.63 13.89
N VAL A 207 21.77 13.23 14.74
CA VAL A 207 22.00 13.32 16.19
C VAL A 207 21.80 11.96 16.85
N TYR A 208 20.77 11.22 16.43
CA TYR A 208 20.53 9.85 16.87
C TYR A 208 21.72 8.95 16.53
N ASP A 209 22.18 8.96 15.29
CA ASP A 209 23.30 8.14 14.79
C ASP A 209 24.60 8.44 15.51
N ALA A 210 24.89 9.72 15.73
CA ALA A 210 26.07 10.14 16.48
C ALA A 210 26.03 9.66 17.94
N THR A 211 24.83 9.53 18.53
CA THR A 211 24.64 8.99 19.88
C THR A 211 24.71 7.47 19.88
N ALA A 212 24.08 6.80 18.90
CA ALA A 212 24.15 5.35 18.72
C ALA A 212 25.59 4.87 18.53
N GLN A 213 26.40 5.59 17.75
CA GLN A 213 27.83 5.32 17.58
C GLN A 213 28.62 5.43 18.89
N LYS A 214 28.24 6.34 19.80
CA LYS A 214 28.88 6.47 21.12
C LYS A 214 28.45 5.37 22.08
N LEU A 215 27.21 4.88 21.97
CA LEU A 215 26.68 3.81 22.81
C LEU A 215 27.19 2.43 22.38
N ALA A 216 27.37 2.19 21.08
CA ALA A 216 27.70 0.89 20.52
C ALA A 216 28.87 0.13 21.20
N PRO A 217 30.01 0.76 21.59
CA PRO A 217 31.11 0.05 22.26
C PRO A 217 30.76 -0.46 23.67
N SER A 218 29.72 0.10 24.27
CA SER A 218 29.22 -0.22 25.61
C SER A 218 28.07 -1.21 25.60
N CYS A 219 27.53 -1.50 24.41
CA CYS A 219 26.38 -2.36 24.24
C CYS A 219 26.83 -3.80 24.02
N SER A 220 25.94 -4.73 24.34
CA SER A 220 26.11 -6.14 24.04
C SER A 220 25.00 -6.57 23.09
N PRO A 221 25.28 -7.40 22.06
CA PRO A 221 24.32 -7.77 21.04
C PRO A 221 23.00 -8.28 21.63
N CYS A 222 21.88 -7.79 21.09
CA CYS A 222 20.57 -8.38 21.33
C CYS A 222 20.55 -9.83 20.85
N ALA A 223 20.47 -10.81 21.76
CA ALA A 223 20.35 -12.21 21.40
C ALA A 223 18.92 -12.51 20.92
N GLY A 224 18.73 -12.81 19.62
CA GLY A 224 17.43 -13.28 19.09
C GLY A 224 16.76 -12.40 18.03
N LEU A 225 17.25 -11.19 17.76
CA LEU A 225 16.77 -10.36 16.64
C LEU A 225 17.48 -10.79 15.34
N HIS A 226 16.89 -11.77 14.65
CA HIS A 226 17.50 -12.52 13.54
C HIS A 226 17.49 -11.84 12.16
N THR A 227 17.11 -10.57 12.03
CA THR A 227 17.07 -9.90 10.72
C THR A 227 17.78 -8.56 10.73
N CYS A 228 19.11 -8.60 10.66
CA CYS A 228 19.86 -7.46 10.13
C CYS A 228 19.66 -7.38 8.60
N PRO A 229 19.51 -6.19 7.99
CA PRO A 229 19.32 -6.05 6.53
C PRO A 229 20.53 -6.39 5.65
N HIS A 230 21.55 -7.11 6.13
CA HIS A 230 22.76 -7.46 5.37
C HIS A 230 23.24 -8.88 5.72
N PRO A 231 23.93 -9.59 4.78
CA PRO A 231 24.19 -11.02 4.91
C PRO A 231 24.92 -11.36 6.22
N PRO A 232 24.59 -12.50 6.85
CA PRO A 232 25.13 -12.85 8.16
C PRO A 232 26.64 -13.07 8.03
N SER A 233 27.42 -12.15 8.59
CA SER A 233 28.77 -12.50 9.03
C SER A 233 28.66 -13.24 10.37
N SER A 234 29.62 -14.10 10.64
CA SER A 234 29.67 -15.03 11.78
C SER A 234 29.68 -14.39 13.19
N ASN A 235 29.38 -13.08 13.32
CA ASN A 235 29.53 -12.31 14.55
C ASN A 235 28.23 -11.64 15.07
N GLY A 236 27.04 -11.99 14.54
CA GLY A 236 25.78 -11.35 14.96
C GLY A 236 25.66 -9.89 14.49
N CYS A 237 24.52 -9.25 14.77
CA CYS A 237 24.34 -7.82 14.51
C CYS A 237 25.21 -7.02 15.51
N PRO A 238 26.20 -6.21 15.07
CA PRO A 238 26.82 -5.25 15.98
C PRO A 238 25.75 -4.23 16.43
N ASP A 239 25.76 -3.83 17.70
CA ASP A 239 24.71 -2.99 18.33
C ASP A 239 24.40 -1.68 17.59
N LEU A 240 25.37 -1.16 16.83
CA LEU A 240 25.17 -0.02 15.95
C LEU A 240 24.16 -0.32 14.82
N ASN A 241 24.22 -1.50 14.20
CA ASN A 241 23.32 -1.87 13.11
C ASN A 241 21.89 -2.11 13.60
N TRP A 242 21.71 -2.55 14.84
CA TRP A 242 20.40 -2.68 15.48
C TRP A 242 19.75 -1.31 15.75
N GLN A 243 20.50 -0.39 16.36
CA GLN A 243 20.01 0.98 16.59
C GLN A 243 19.68 1.70 15.27
N LEU A 244 20.53 1.54 14.26
CA LEU A 244 20.25 2.10 12.93
C LEU A 244 18.98 1.50 12.31
N PHE A 245 18.73 0.20 12.49
CA PHE A 245 17.48 -0.42 12.04
C PHE A 245 16.26 0.16 12.77
N LEU A 246 16.33 0.31 14.09
CA LEU A 246 15.24 0.89 14.89
C LEU A 246 14.88 2.31 14.47
N ALA A 247 15.84 3.10 14.01
CA ALA A 247 15.59 4.47 13.58
C ALA A 247 15.23 4.58 12.08
N HIS A 248 16.02 3.97 11.20
CA HIS A 248 16.01 4.23 9.74
C HIS A 248 15.22 3.21 8.92
N ASN A 249 14.70 2.13 9.51
CA ASN A 249 13.94 1.16 8.73
C ASN A 249 12.70 1.83 8.11
N ALA A 250 12.57 1.78 6.79
CA ALA A 250 11.53 2.46 6.03
C ALA A 250 10.09 1.97 6.29
N THR A 251 9.90 0.84 6.99
CA THR A 251 8.57 0.29 7.30
C THR A 251 8.34 0.05 8.79
N GLN A 252 9.41 -0.19 9.55
CA GLN A 252 9.33 -0.53 10.98
C GLN A 252 10.10 0.44 11.88
N GLY A 253 10.86 1.36 11.28
CA GLY A 253 11.67 2.33 12.00
C GLY A 253 10.79 3.35 12.73
N ALA A 254 11.32 3.88 13.83
CA ALA A 254 10.67 4.89 14.65
C ALA A 254 10.28 6.15 13.86
N VAL A 255 11.07 6.54 12.86
CA VAL A 255 10.75 7.67 11.98
C VAL A 255 9.54 7.32 11.12
N ALA A 256 9.61 6.23 10.35
CA ALA A 256 8.50 5.76 9.50
C ALA A 256 7.16 5.56 10.26
N GLN A 257 7.18 5.14 11.53
CA GLN A 257 5.97 5.03 12.35
C GLN A 257 5.34 6.40 12.67
N VAL A 258 6.18 7.40 12.99
CA VAL A 258 5.73 8.76 13.28
C VAL A 258 5.28 9.47 12.01
N ASP A 259 5.99 9.29 10.90
CA ASP A 259 5.63 9.90 9.62
C ASP A 259 4.31 9.33 9.13
N GLY A 260 4.17 8.00 9.14
CA GLY A 260 2.95 7.31 8.72
C GLY A 260 1.69 7.74 9.50
N THR A 261 1.84 8.25 10.73
CA THR A 261 0.73 8.73 11.56
C THR A 261 0.53 10.25 11.53
N ASN A 262 1.39 11.01 10.86
CA ASN A 262 1.33 12.48 10.80
C ASN A 262 -0.04 13.01 10.31
N GLY A 263 -0.65 12.31 9.34
CA GLY A 263 -1.96 12.64 8.79
C GLY A 263 -3.13 12.51 9.77
N LEU A 264 -2.94 11.82 10.91
CA LEU A 264 -3.94 11.73 11.98
C LEU A 264 -4.08 13.06 12.74
N LEU A 265 -2.95 13.75 12.98
CA LEU A 265 -2.88 14.99 13.75
C LEU A 265 -2.91 16.23 12.85
N TYR A 266 -2.54 16.09 11.58
CA TYR A 266 -2.71 17.10 10.54
C TYR A 266 -3.58 16.57 9.40
N PRO A 267 -4.87 16.27 9.68
CA PRO A 267 -5.74 15.73 8.67
C PRO A 267 -5.85 16.71 7.51
N CYS A 268 -5.64 16.19 6.31
CA CYS A 268 -6.12 16.87 5.12
C CYS A 268 -7.61 17.11 5.24
N PRO A 269 -8.15 18.14 4.56
CA PRO A 269 -9.58 18.23 4.41
C PRO A 269 -10.05 16.93 3.76
N THR A 270 -10.58 16.03 4.59
CA THR A 270 -11.71 15.22 4.18
C THR A 270 -12.70 16.26 3.69
N THR A 271 -13.18 16.11 2.46
CA THR A 271 -14.25 16.95 1.93
C THR A 271 -15.29 17.05 3.03
N THR A 272 -15.35 18.19 3.73
CA THR A 272 -16.24 18.31 4.88
C THR A 272 -17.60 18.03 4.28
N THR A 273 -18.27 17.03 4.82
CA THR A 273 -19.71 16.87 4.67
C THR A 273 -20.40 18.08 5.32
N THR A 274 -20.26 19.25 4.70
CA THR A 274 -21.47 19.94 4.27
C THR A 274 -22.24 18.86 3.52
N THR A 275 -23.50 18.64 3.86
CA THR A 275 -24.40 17.87 3.00
C THR A 275 -24.53 18.63 1.67
N THR A 276 -23.47 18.65 0.87
CA THR A 276 -23.53 18.83 -0.56
C THR A 276 -24.33 17.61 -1.00
N PRO A 277 -25.52 17.80 -1.60
CA PRO A 277 -26.23 16.69 -2.20
C PRO A 277 -25.21 15.94 -3.05
N CYS A 278 -25.19 14.61 -2.90
CA CYS A 278 -24.42 13.74 -3.76
C CYS A 278 -24.60 14.23 -5.21
N PRO A 279 -23.52 14.38 -6.02
CA PRO A 279 -23.68 14.84 -7.39
C PRO A 279 -24.77 14.02 -8.06
N THR A 280 -25.82 14.71 -8.53
CA THR A 280 -27.03 14.07 -9.01
C THR A 280 -26.71 13.40 -10.33
N VAL A 281 -26.52 12.08 -10.32
CA VAL A 281 -26.64 11.30 -11.56
C VAL A 281 -28.13 11.25 -11.88
N THR A 282 -28.51 11.72 -13.07
CA THR A 282 -29.89 11.60 -13.55
C THR A 282 -30.21 10.11 -13.71
N THR A 283 -30.99 9.58 -12.78
CA THR A 283 -31.58 8.24 -12.88
C THR A 283 -33.01 8.37 -13.35
N THR A 284 -33.42 7.48 -14.24
CA THR A 284 -34.78 7.39 -14.77
C THR A 284 -35.36 6.08 -14.31
N THR A 285 -36.54 6.11 -13.68
CA THR A 285 -37.29 4.89 -13.41
C THR A 285 -37.76 4.31 -14.75
N CYS A 286 -37.50 3.02 -14.95
CA CYS A 286 -37.76 2.34 -16.21
C CYS A 286 -38.93 1.36 -16.05
N PRO A 287 -40.18 1.74 -16.40
CA PRO A 287 -41.36 0.90 -16.15
C PRO A 287 -41.29 -0.46 -16.84
N THR A 288 -40.67 -0.50 -18.02
CA THR A 288 -40.44 -1.71 -18.83
C THR A 288 -39.41 -2.65 -18.21
N CYS A 289 -38.67 -2.19 -17.21
CA CYS A 289 -37.74 -2.96 -16.38
C CYS A 289 -38.23 -3.03 -14.93
N ALA A 290 -39.53 -3.29 -14.76
CA ALA A 290 -40.19 -3.40 -13.45
C ALA A 290 -40.03 -2.16 -12.54
N GLY A 291 -39.86 -0.98 -13.14
CA GLY A 291 -39.69 0.27 -12.39
C GLY A 291 -38.28 0.49 -11.82
N ALA A 292 -37.29 -0.31 -12.24
CA ALA A 292 -35.91 -0.17 -11.79
C ALA A 292 -35.31 1.18 -12.19
N SER A 293 -34.43 1.71 -11.33
CA SER A 293 -33.62 2.91 -11.58
C SER A 293 -32.11 2.62 -11.60
N THR A 294 -31.72 1.40 -11.21
CA THR A 294 -30.34 0.93 -11.18
C THR A 294 -30.25 -0.51 -11.71
N LEU A 295 -29.06 -0.87 -12.19
CA LEU A 295 -28.67 -2.23 -12.52
C LEU A 295 -27.54 -2.63 -11.57
N ASN A 296 -27.70 -3.75 -10.86
CA ASN A 296 -26.64 -4.32 -10.03
C ASN A 296 -26.06 -5.55 -10.72
N ILE A 297 -24.74 -5.59 -10.85
CA ILE A 297 -23.99 -6.72 -11.41
C ILE A 297 -23.13 -7.29 -10.29
N THR A 298 -23.08 -8.61 -10.17
CA THR A 298 -22.15 -9.28 -9.27
C THR A 298 -21.48 -10.40 -10.04
N THR A 299 -20.16 -10.49 -9.96
CA THR A 299 -19.43 -11.65 -10.51
C THR A 299 -19.80 -12.88 -9.70
N GLY A 300 -20.06 -13.99 -10.40
CA GLY A 300 -20.40 -15.26 -9.76
C GLY A 300 -19.51 -16.36 -10.29
N ILE A 301 -19.45 -17.46 -9.55
CA ILE A 301 -18.66 -18.63 -9.91
C ILE A 301 -19.30 -19.32 -11.13
N GLY A 302 -18.58 -19.27 -12.25
CA GLY A 302 -18.95 -20.00 -13.46
C GLY A 302 -18.37 -21.42 -13.45
N THR A 303 -19.10 -22.39 -13.99
CA THR A 303 -18.59 -23.76 -14.16
C THR A 303 -18.69 -24.22 -15.61
N GLY A 304 -17.75 -25.06 -16.04
CA GLY A 304 -17.74 -25.63 -17.39
C GLY A 304 -16.99 -24.77 -18.42
N ASN A 305 -17.44 -24.85 -19.68
CA ASN A 305 -16.79 -24.22 -20.82
C ASN A 305 -17.58 -22.98 -21.27
N CYS A 306 -16.95 -21.80 -21.17
CA CYS A 306 -17.54 -20.50 -21.54
C CYS A 306 -16.99 -19.94 -22.86
N GLY A 307 -16.08 -20.64 -23.54
CA GLY A 307 -15.57 -20.18 -24.84
C GLY A 307 -14.50 -21.09 -25.43
N THR A 308 -14.11 -20.83 -26.68
CA THR A 308 -13.06 -21.61 -27.34
C THR A 308 -12.05 -20.71 -28.02
N VAL A 309 -10.79 -21.08 -27.93
CA VAL A 309 -9.71 -20.57 -28.78
C VAL A 309 -9.59 -21.53 -29.95
N LEU A 310 -9.74 -21.02 -31.16
CA LEU A 310 -9.60 -21.80 -32.40
C LEU A 310 -8.22 -21.56 -33.02
N ASN A 311 -7.67 -22.57 -33.67
CA ASN A 311 -6.48 -22.43 -34.52
C ASN A 311 -6.86 -21.92 -35.91
N THR A 312 -5.87 -21.65 -36.77
CA THR A 312 -6.08 -21.15 -38.13
C THR A 312 -6.84 -22.11 -39.06
N ALA A 313 -6.93 -23.39 -38.71
CA ALA A 313 -7.72 -24.39 -39.43
C ALA A 313 -9.16 -24.54 -38.87
N GLY A 314 -9.56 -23.69 -37.91
CA GLY A 314 -10.88 -23.73 -37.27
C GLY A 314 -11.02 -24.83 -36.20
N GLY A 315 -9.97 -25.59 -35.92
CA GLY A 315 -9.96 -26.59 -34.86
C GLY A 315 -9.79 -25.96 -33.48
N THR A 316 -10.42 -26.53 -32.45
CA THR A 316 -10.27 -26.07 -31.07
C THR A 316 -8.84 -26.26 -30.59
N PHE A 317 -8.20 -25.16 -30.21
CA PHE A 317 -6.88 -25.12 -29.60
C PHE A 317 -6.96 -25.21 -28.07
N LYS A 318 -7.90 -24.46 -27.46
CA LYS A 318 -8.10 -24.44 -26.00
C LYS A 318 -9.55 -24.11 -25.67
N ASN A 319 -10.13 -24.77 -24.67
CA ASN A 319 -11.39 -24.36 -24.07
C ASN A 319 -11.14 -23.31 -22.98
N LEU A 320 -11.99 -22.29 -22.92
CA LEU A 320 -11.97 -21.23 -21.92
C LEU A 320 -12.93 -21.63 -20.81
N ALA A 321 -12.39 -21.92 -19.63
CA ALA A 321 -13.16 -22.21 -18.45
C ALA A 321 -13.97 -20.98 -18.02
N CYS A 322 -15.20 -21.19 -17.58
CA CYS A 322 -15.96 -20.15 -16.91
C CYS A 322 -15.23 -19.71 -15.63
N GLY A 323 -15.29 -18.41 -15.28
CA GLY A 323 -14.55 -17.83 -14.14
C GLY A 323 -13.03 -17.70 -14.35
N GLY A 324 -12.52 -18.09 -15.53
CA GLY A 324 -11.09 -18.05 -15.81
C GLY A 324 -10.62 -16.71 -16.38
N LEU A 325 -9.61 -16.10 -15.74
CA LEU A 325 -8.85 -14.99 -16.30
C LEU A 325 -7.68 -15.52 -17.14
N TYR A 326 -7.65 -15.11 -18.41
CA TYR A 326 -6.60 -15.51 -19.36
C TYR A 326 -5.73 -14.33 -19.74
N THR A 327 -4.45 -14.39 -19.35
CA THR A 327 -3.44 -13.42 -19.79
C THR A 327 -2.66 -13.95 -21.01
N GLY A 328 -2.33 -13.08 -21.96
CA GLY A 328 -1.75 -13.47 -23.25
C GLY A 328 -0.21 -13.36 -23.32
N GLY A 329 0.40 -14.09 -24.27
CA GLY A 329 1.81 -13.88 -24.66
C GLY A 329 2.71 -15.12 -24.79
N GLY A 330 2.22 -16.32 -25.14
CA GLY A 330 3.03 -17.49 -25.59
C GLY A 330 4.08 -18.07 -24.62
N GLY A 331 4.33 -17.44 -23.46
CA GLY A 331 5.38 -17.78 -22.51
C GLY A 331 5.12 -17.18 -21.12
N ASN A 332 3.85 -17.16 -20.71
CA ASN A 332 3.43 -16.74 -19.38
C ASN A 332 4.13 -17.60 -18.32
N SER A 333 4.67 -16.97 -17.29
CA SER A 333 5.27 -17.65 -16.14
C SER A 333 4.25 -18.13 -15.12
N VAL A 334 3.03 -17.58 -15.16
CA VAL A 334 1.93 -17.89 -14.22
C VAL A 334 0.96 -18.92 -14.82
N PRO A 335 0.44 -19.89 -14.04
CA PRO A 335 -0.53 -20.87 -14.52
C PRO A 335 -1.81 -20.24 -15.06
N LEU A 336 -2.44 -20.81 -16.10
CA LEU A 336 -3.68 -20.28 -16.67
C LEU A 336 -4.78 -21.34 -16.79
N PRO A 337 -6.06 -20.98 -16.54
CA PRO A 337 -6.54 -19.65 -16.15
C PRO A 337 -6.17 -19.29 -14.70
N GLU A 338 -6.01 -17.99 -14.45
CA GLU A 338 -6.08 -17.48 -13.08
C GLU A 338 -7.54 -17.46 -12.64
N THR A 339 -7.78 -17.72 -11.36
CA THR A 339 -9.12 -17.60 -10.79
C THR A 339 -9.42 -16.12 -10.57
N GLN A 340 -10.50 -15.63 -11.15
CA GLN A 340 -10.98 -14.28 -10.84
C GLN A 340 -11.79 -14.35 -9.53
N PRO A 341 -11.57 -13.46 -8.55
CA PRO A 341 -12.46 -13.34 -7.40
C PRO A 341 -13.92 -13.14 -7.85
N ASP A 342 -14.83 -13.90 -7.25
CA ASP A 342 -16.26 -13.65 -7.32
C ASP A 342 -16.69 -12.50 -6.40
N TYR A 343 -18.00 -12.23 -6.32
CA TYR A 343 -18.57 -11.18 -5.45
C TYR A 343 -17.97 -9.77 -5.68
N GLY A 344 -17.70 -9.41 -6.93
CA GLY A 344 -17.44 -8.03 -7.34
C GLY A 344 -18.74 -7.28 -7.66
N PRO A 345 -19.39 -6.58 -6.70
CA PRO A 345 -20.59 -5.80 -6.96
C PRO A 345 -20.27 -4.56 -7.80
N LEU A 346 -21.18 -4.22 -8.70
CA LEU A 346 -21.11 -3.01 -9.51
C LEU A 346 -22.53 -2.48 -9.75
N VAL A 347 -22.81 -1.30 -9.20
CA VAL A 347 -24.10 -0.63 -9.36
C VAL A 347 -24.00 0.43 -10.45
N LEU A 348 -24.86 0.33 -11.46
CA LEU A 348 -24.99 1.30 -12.55
C LEU A 348 -26.35 2.00 -12.45
N ALA A 349 -26.39 3.27 -12.83
CA ALA A 349 -27.61 4.05 -12.95
C ALA A 349 -28.28 3.78 -14.30
N ILE A 350 -29.61 3.70 -14.33
CA ILE A 350 -30.37 3.72 -15.58
C ILE A 350 -30.63 5.18 -15.92
N SER A 351 -30.00 5.68 -16.98
CA SER A 351 -30.10 7.08 -17.40
C SER A 351 -31.30 7.33 -18.33
N SER A 352 -31.63 6.36 -19.19
CA SER A 352 -32.80 6.41 -20.07
C SER A 352 -33.27 5.02 -20.49
N CYS A 353 -34.51 4.92 -20.97
CA CYS A 353 -35.09 3.69 -21.51
C CYS A 353 -35.92 3.96 -22.76
N SER A 354 -35.89 3.01 -23.70
CA SER A 354 -36.73 2.98 -24.89
C SER A 354 -37.19 1.54 -25.11
N GLY A 355 -38.48 1.27 -24.91
CA GLY A 355 -38.98 -0.10 -24.87
C GLY A 355 -38.30 -0.90 -23.76
N THR A 356 -37.76 -2.07 -24.07
CA THR A 356 -37.02 -2.95 -23.14
C THR A 356 -35.54 -2.58 -22.99
N SER A 357 -35.03 -1.69 -23.83
CA SER A 357 -33.64 -1.28 -23.85
C SER A 357 -33.38 -0.12 -22.89
N MET A 358 -32.27 -0.17 -22.17
CA MET A 358 -31.84 0.84 -21.21
C MET A 358 -30.44 1.36 -21.54
N THR A 359 -30.18 2.63 -21.25
CA THR A 359 -28.84 3.22 -21.25
C THR A 359 -28.33 3.32 -19.81
N LEU A 360 -27.12 2.82 -19.59
CA LEU A 360 -26.47 2.74 -18.30
C LEU A 360 -25.43 3.86 -18.15
N SER A 361 -25.38 4.46 -16.97
CA SER A 361 -24.36 5.43 -16.56
C SER A 361 -23.77 5.05 -15.20
N ASN A 362 -22.71 5.74 -14.80
CA ASN A 362 -22.03 5.50 -13.53
C ASN A 362 -22.89 5.85 -12.31
N THR A 363 -22.58 5.25 -11.17
CA THR A 363 -22.98 5.69 -9.82
C THR A 363 -21.74 6.07 -9.02
N THR A 364 -21.87 7.05 -8.13
CA THR A 364 -20.76 7.47 -7.25
C THR A 364 -20.73 6.68 -5.95
N ALA A 365 -19.59 6.70 -5.25
CA ALA A 365 -19.46 6.06 -3.93
C ALA A 365 -20.50 6.58 -2.93
N CYS A 366 -20.77 7.88 -2.97
CA CYS A 366 -21.76 8.51 -2.10
C CYS A 366 -23.21 8.06 -2.42
N GLN A 367 -23.55 7.79 -3.69
CA GLN A 367 -24.90 7.32 -4.06
C GLN A 367 -25.18 5.90 -3.61
N THR A 368 -24.14 5.08 -3.59
CA THR A 368 -24.21 3.67 -3.23
C THR A 368 -23.90 3.43 -1.75
N GLY A 369 -23.32 4.41 -1.07
CA GLY A 369 -22.86 4.32 0.31
C GLY A 369 -21.48 3.66 0.47
N SER A 370 -20.81 3.27 -0.62
CA SER A 370 -19.50 2.62 -0.59
C SER A 370 -18.73 2.80 -1.90
N ASN A 371 -17.41 2.99 -1.82
CA ASN A 371 -16.50 2.98 -2.97
C ASN A 371 -16.27 1.57 -3.56
N HIS A 372 -16.78 0.51 -2.91
CA HIS A 372 -16.58 -0.89 -3.32
C HIS A 372 -17.64 -1.39 -4.29
N ILE A 373 -18.77 -0.67 -4.43
CA ILE A 373 -19.92 -1.11 -5.25
C ILE A 373 -20.32 -0.09 -6.32
N CYS A 374 -19.64 1.06 -6.37
CA CYS A 374 -19.92 2.14 -7.31
C CYS A 374 -19.22 1.94 -8.66
N SER A 375 -19.62 2.74 -9.66
CA SER A 375 -19.16 2.60 -11.05
C SER A 375 -18.54 3.88 -11.64
N SER A 376 -18.19 4.84 -10.80
CA SER A 376 -17.48 6.06 -11.19
C SER A 376 -15.97 5.85 -11.24
N ALA A 377 -15.27 6.75 -11.93
CA ALA A 377 -13.81 6.82 -11.82
C ALA A 377 -13.39 6.94 -10.34
N GLY A 378 -12.39 6.15 -9.94
CA GLY A 378 -11.90 6.06 -8.56
C GLY A 378 -12.59 5.01 -7.68
N CYS A 379 -13.70 4.41 -8.12
CA CYS A 379 -14.32 3.28 -7.42
C CYS A 379 -13.46 2.02 -7.54
N LEU A 380 -13.42 1.18 -6.51
CA LEU A 380 -12.76 -0.12 -6.58
C LEU A 380 -13.64 -1.12 -7.36
N TYR A 381 -13.02 -2.05 -8.07
CA TYR A 381 -13.73 -3.06 -8.85
C TYR A 381 -13.29 -4.48 -8.50
N GLY A 382 -14.17 -5.19 -7.80
CA GLY A 382 -13.91 -6.55 -7.34
C GLY A 382 -12.84 -6.63 -6.24
N PRO A 383 -12.84 -7.70 -5.45
CA PRO A 383 -11.81 -7.92 -4.43
C PRO A 383 -10.39 -7.90 -5.02
N PRO A 384 -9.35 -7.65 -4.20
CA PRO A 384 -7.97 -7.81 -4.63
C PRO A 384 -7.76 -9.18 -5.30
N LEU A 385 -7.19 -9.17 -6.51
CA LEU A 385 -7.00 -10.37 -7.33
C LEU A 385 -5.62 -10.96 -7.08
N PRO A 386 -5.50 -12.15 -6.44
CA PRO A 386 -4.22 -12.82 -6.29
C PRO A 386 -3.82 -13.50 -7.61
N ILE A 387 -2.55 -13.33 -8.00
CA ILE A 387 -1.93 -14.01 -9.15
C ILE A 387 -0.76 -14.87 -8.62
N PRO A 388 -1.03 -16.10 -8.15
CA PRO A 388 -0.01 -16.96 -7.57
C PRO A 388 0.90 -17.58 -8.63
N ASN A 389 2.21 -17.47 -8.44
CA ASN A 389 3.20 -18.13 -9.28
C ASN A 389 3.80 -19.36 -8.58
N ALA A 390 3.16 -20.52 -8.78
CA ALA A 390 3.61 -21.79 -8.20
C ALA A 390 5.05 -22.20 -8.59
N LEU A 391 5.57 -21.72 -9.72
CA LEU A 391 6.94 -22.02 -10.18
C LEU A 391 7.99 -21.09 -9.58
N ALA A 392 7.57 -19.92 -9.07
CA ALA A 392 8.42 -18.94 -8.42
C ALA A 392 7.57 -18.09 -7.46
N PRO A 393 7.24 -18.60 -6.25
CA PRO A 393 6.31 -17.95 -5.32
C PRO A 393 6.66 -16.49 -5.03
N ALA A 394 7.95 -16.14 -4.94
CA ALA A 394 8.44 -14.77 -4.75
C ALA A 394 8.10 -13.77 -5.87
N THR A 395 7.55 -14.24 -7.00
CA THR A 395 7.12 -13.40 -8.13
C THR A 395 5.60 -13.32 -8.27
N SER A 396 4.87 -13.78 -7.27
CA SER A 396 3.41 -13.67 -7.21
C SER A 396 2.99 -12.22 -6.94
N VAL A 397 1.87 -11.81 -7.52
CA VAL A 397 1.40 -10.42 -7.50
C VAL A 397 -0.04 -10.30 -7.05
N CYS A 398 -0.29 -9.33 -6.18
CA CYS A 398 -1.65 -8.92 -5.83
C CYS A 398 -2.07 -7.77 -6.77
N VAL A 399 -3.28 -7.82 -7.30
CA VAL A 399 -3.80 -6.82 -8.22
C VAL A 399 -4.99 -6.11 -7.60
N VAL A 400 -4.90 -4.79 -7.46
CA VAL A 400 -6.03 -3.94 -7.04
C VAL A 400 -6.57 -3.23 -8.28
N ASN A 401 -7.87 -3.38 -8.54
CA ASN A 401 -8.50 -2.75 -9.69
C ASN A 401 -9.29 -1.52 -9.25
N THR A 402 -8.96 -0.38 -9.85
CA THR A 402 -9.70 0.87 -9.70
C THR A 402 -10.31 1.27 -11.03
N ILE A 403 -11.55 1.74 -11.04
CA ILE A 403 -12.23 2.21 -12.24
C ILE A 403 -11.54 3.48 -12.72
N ALA A 404 -10.98 3.45 -13.93
CA ALA A 404 -10.22 4.55 -14.51
C ALA A 404 -11.12 5.63 -15.12
N GLN A 405 -12.32 5.27 -15.58
CA GLN A 405 -13.28 6.17 -16.21
C GLN A 405 -14.71 5.78 -15.83
N ASN A 406 -15.61 6.76 -15.78
CA ASN A 406 -17.02 6.53 -15.48
C ASN A 406 -17.60 5.44 -16.40
N ALA A 407 -18.25 4.46 -15.79
CA ALA A 407 -18.89 3.38 -16.52
C ALA A 407 -20.01 3.92 -17.43
N ALA A 408 -20.11 3.32 -18.61
CA ALA A 408 -21.19 3.60 -19.55
C ALA A 408 -21.57 2.30 -20.26
N GLY A 409 -22.84 2.16 -20.62
CA GLY A 409 -23.29 0.93 -21.26
C GLY A 409 -24.74 0.94 -21.70
N THR A 410 -25.20 -0.24 -22.09
CA THR A 410 -26.59 -0.52 -22.48
C THR A 410 -27.01 -1.87 -21.92
N GLY A 411 -28.31 -2.05 -21.71
CA GLY A 411 -28.89 -3.35 -21.40
C GLY A 411 -30.27 -3.54 -22.02
N ASP A 412 -30.77 -4.77 -22.00
CA ASP A 412 -32.13 -5.11 -22.41
C ASP A 412 -32.79 -6.05 -21.39
N CYS A 413 -33.91 -5.60 -20.83
CA CYS A 413 -34.65 -6.34 -19.79
C CYS A 413 -35.39 -7.58 -20.30
N SER A 414 -35.63 -7.69 -21.61
CA SER A 414 -36.33 -8.83 -22.20
C SER A 414 -35.40 -10.00 -22.51
N THR A 415 -34.16 -9.71 -22.90
CA THR A 415 -33.15 -10.74 -23.21
C THR A 415 -32.17 -10.98 -22.07
N GLY A 416 -31.98 -10.00 -21.17
CA GLY A 416 -30.91 -10.01 -20.18
C GLY A 416 -29.55 -9.62 -20.77
N ASP A 417 -29.51 -9.10 -22.00
CA ASP A 417 -28.28 -8.64 -22.62
C ASP A 417 -27.78 -7.37 -21.93
N VAL A 418 -26.49 -7.34 -21.60
CA VAL A 418 -25.83 -6.18 -21.00
C VAL A 418 -24.48 -5.98 -21.69
N SER A 419 -24.11 -4.72 -21.92
CA SER A 419 -22.78 -4.30 -22.38
C SER A 419 -22.35 -3.06 -21.62
N VAL A 420 -21.24 -3.14 -20.90
CA VAL A 420 -20.71 -2.05 -20.08
C VAL A 420 -19.23 -1.86 -20.39
N SER A 421 -18.84 -0.64 -20.72
CA SER A 421 -17.45 -0.20 -20.78
C SER A 421 -17.03 0.26 -19.39
N LEU A 422 -16.03 -0.39 -18.81
CA LEU A 422 -15.52 -0.12 -17.46
C LEU A 422 -13.99 -0.13 -17.47
N PRO A 423 -13.31 0.86 -18.07
CA PRO A 423 -11.85 0.89 -18.09
C PRO A 423 -11.29 0.81 -16.67
N LEU A 424 -10.32 -0.07 -16.44
CA LEU A 424 -9.69 -0.29 -15.14
C LEU A 424 -8.25 0.21 -15.17
N SER A 425 -7.82 0.66 -14.01
CA SER A 425 -6.45 0.92 -13.61
C SER A 425 -6.08 -0.20 -12.65
N SER A 426 -5.34 -1.19 -13.15
CA SER A 426 -4.95 -2.38 -12.38
C SER A 426 -3.57 -2.16 -11.78
N GLU A 427 -3.54 -1.85 -10.50
CA GLU A 427 -2.31 -1.65 -9.74
C GLU A 427 -1.73 -2.99 -9.29
N LEU A 428 -0.41 -3.13 -9.38
CA LEU A 428 0.30 -4.38 -9.13
C LEU A 428 1.19 -4.24 -7.91
N PHE A 429 1.11 -5.21 -7.01
CA PHE A 429 1.97 -5.32 -5.84
C PHE A 429 2.80 -6.59 -5.97
N LEU A 430 4.13 -6.50 -5.88
CA LEU A 430 5.01 -7.67 -5.88
C LEU A 430 5.26 -8.11 -4.45
N VAL A 431 4.54 -9.15 -4.03
CA VAL A 431 4.40 -9.52 -2.62
C VAL A 431 4.93 -10.91 -2.33
N GLY A 432 4.88 -11.80 -3.33
CA GLY A 432 5.29 -13.17 -3.16
C GLY A 432 4.24 -13.99 -2.40
N ASP A 433 4.71 -14.87 -1.50
CA ASP A 433 3.85 -15.63 -0.59
C ASP A 433 3.92 -15.01 0.80
N LEU A 434 2.83 -14.36 1.21
CA LEU A 434 2.71 -13.65 2.48
C LEU A 434 2.70 -14.61 3.68
N TYR A 435 2.30 -15.86 3.46
CA TYR A 435 2.19 -16.88 4.51
C TYR A 435 2.71 -18.26 4.06
N PRO A 436 4.03 -18.47 3.96
CA PRO A 436 4.60 -19.74 3.48
C PRO A 436 4.25 -20.99 4.30
N ASN A 437 3.74 -20.82 5.52
CA ASN A 437 3.32 -21.91 6.41
C ASN A 437 1.82 -22.24 6.30
N ALA A 438 1.05 -21.40 5.61
CA ALA A 438 -0.36 -21.64 5.35
C ALA A 438 -0.54 -22.45 4.05
N PRO A 439 -1.66 -23.17 3.88
CA PRO A 439 -1.92 -23.90 2.64
C PRO A 439 -2.06 -22.94 1.46
N GLY A 440 -1.41 -23.20 0.32
CA GLY A 440 -1.50 -22.38 -0.89
C GLY A 440 -0.42 -21.31 -0.97
N ILE A 441 -0.57 -20.36 -1.90
CA ILE A 441 0.26 -19.15 -1.98
C ILE A 441 -0.67 -17.97 -1.71
N GLN A 442 -0.42 -17.24 -0.63
CA GLN A 442 -1.24 -16.10 -0.22
C GLN A 442 -0.59 -14.84 -0.77
N VAL A 443 -1.17 -14.32 -1.84
CA VAL A 443 -0.56 -13.23 -2.61
C VAL A 443 -1.17 -11.89 -2.24
N CYS A 444 -2.48 -11.84 -1.99
CA CYS A 444 -3.14 -10.66 -1.46
C CYS A 444 -3.37 -10.83 0.05
N PRO A 445 -3.52 -9.72 0.80
CA PRO A 445 -4.04 -9.81 2.16
C PRO A 445 -5.38 -10.55 2.18
N VAL A 446 -5.49 -11.51 3.09
CA VAL A 446 -6.67 -12.35 3.24
C VAL A 446 -7.49 -11.93 4.44
N CYS A 447 -8.80 -12.11 4.36
CA CYS A 447 -9.74 -11.85 5.43
C CYS A 447 -10.19 -13.16 6.06
N ASN A 448 -9.44 -13.60 7.06
CA ASN A 448 -9.57 -14.95 7.62
C ASN A 448 -9.63 -14.92 9.14
N ARG A 449 -10.11 -16.02 9.70
CA ARG A 449 -9.95 -16.28 11.13
C ARG A 449 -8.47 -16.47 11.44
N THR A 450 -8.13 -16.24 12.70
CA THR A 450 -6.78 -16.43 13.21
C THR A 450 -6.65 -17.77 13.93
N CYS A 451 -5.58 -18.50 13.65
CA CYS A 451 -5.21 -19.67 14.44
C CYS A 451 -4.85 -19.27 15.88
N THR A 452 -5.39 -20.00 16.85
CA THR A 452 -4.94 -19.96 18.25
C THR A 452 -4.14 -21.22 18.56
N GLY A 453 -2.83 -21.05 18.72
CA GLY A 453 -1.86 -22.10 18.98
C GLY A 453 -1.50 -22.93 17.74
N GLY A 454 -0.64 -23.93 17.96
CA GLY A 454 -0.12 -24.78 16.90
C GLY A 454 1.08 -24.17 16.17
N SER A 455 1.50 -24.81 15.07
CA SER A 455 2.66 -24.33 14.28
C SER A 455 2.32 -23.22 13.28
N ASN A 456 1.04 -22.84 13.16
CA ASN A 456 0.56 -21.69 12.39
C ASN A 456 -0.13 -20.67 13.33
N ASP A 457 0.29 -20.59 14.60
CA ASP A 457 -0.26 -19.64 15.57
C ASP A 457 -0.22 -18.21 15.02
N THR A 458 -1.28 -17.44 15.24
CA THR A 458 -1.52 -16.10 14.67
C THR A 458 -1.68 -16.01 13.15
N GLY A 459 -1.53 -17.12 12.41
CA GLY A 459 -1.73 -17.17 10.96
C GLY A 459 -3.20 -17.24 10.53
N PRO A 460 -3.48 -17.01 9.23
CA PRO A 460 -4.82 -17.14 8.67
C PRO A 460 -5.26 -18.61 8.67
N CYS A 461 -6.54 -18.86 8.92
CA CYS A 461 -7.15 -20.18 8.86
C CYS A 461 -8.59 -20.14 8.34
N ASN A 462 -9.01 -21.24 7.71
CA ASN A 462 -10.39 -21.52 7.32
C ASN A 462 -11.00 -22.63 8.19
N SER A 463 -10.16 -23.53 8.72
CA SER A 463 -10.56 -24.61 9.63
C SER A 463 -9.41 -25.03 10.55
N ASP A 464 -9.69 -25.87 11.55
CA ASP A 464 -8.69 -26.35 12.51
C ASP A 464 -7.51 -27.10 11.85
N THR A 465 -7.69 -27.64 10.63
CA THR A 465 -6.58 -28.29 9.90
C THR A 465 -5.49 -27.31 9.48
N ASP A 466 -5.84 -26.02 9.35
CA ASP A 466 -4.90 -24.96 9.01
C ASP A 466 -4.12 -24.48 10.26
N CYS A 467 -4.46 -25.01 11.44
CA CYS A 467 -3.78 -24.77 12.72
C CYS A 467 -3.13 -26.07 13.26
N PRO A 468 -2.15 -26.66 12.55
CA PRO A 468 -1.56 -27.94 12.90
C PRO A 468 -0.84 -27.90 14.26
N SER A 469 -0.60 -29.07 14.85
CA SER A 469 0.04 -29.23 16.17
C SER A 469 -0.84 -28.78 17.36
N GLY A 470 -2.16 -28.96 17.24
CA GLY A 470 -3.11 -28.76 18.34
C GLY A 470 -3.69 -27.34 18.45
N GLY A 471 -3.54 -26.51 17.41
CA GLY A 471 -4.20 -25.21 17.33
C GLY A 471 -5.67 -25.31 16.94
N THR A 472 -6.40 -24.21 17.07
CA THR A 472 -7.82 -24.11 16.68
C THR A 472 -8.09 -22.85 15.86
N CYS A 473 -9.06 -22.93 14.93
CA CYS A 473 -9.47 -21.86 14.03
C CYS A 473 -10.78 -21.20 14.53
N GLY A 474 -10.69 -20.56 15.70
CA GLY A 474 -11.85 -20.05 16.45
C GLY A 474 -12.06 -18.53 16.43
N GLY A 475 -11.09 -17.74 15.92
CA GLY A 475 -11.15 -16.27 15.96
C GLY A 475 -12.19 -15.64 15.02
N SER A 476 -12.43 -14.33 15.20
CA SER A 476 -13.14 -13.50 14.22
C SER A 476 -12.29 -13.32 12.95
N ASN A 477 -12.93 -12.95 11.83
CA ASN A 477 -12.20 -12.59 10.63
C ASN A 477 -11.45 -11.28 10.85
N VAL A 478 -10.14 -11.32 10.60
CA VAL A 478 -9.26 -10.15 10.57
C VAL A 478 -8.43 -10.19 9.29
N CYS A 479 -7.87 -9.06 8.91
CA CYS A 479 -6.96 -9.01 7.79
C CYS A 479 -5.60 -9.62 8.14
N HIS A 480 -5.06 -10.37 7.20
CA HIS A 480 -3.78 -11.07 7.29
C HIS A 480 -2.98 -10.75 6.03
N GLY A 481 -1.84 -10.07 6.15
CA GLY A 481 -0.95 -9.76 5.02
C GLY A 481 0.53 -10.10 5.26
N GLY A 482 0.86 -10.90 6.26
CA GLY A 482 2.22 -11.31 6.59
C GLY A 482 2.85 -10.45 7.71
N PRO A 483 4.13 -10.70 8.05
CA PRO A 483 4.75 -10.13 9.26
C PRO A 483 4.89 -8.60 9.29
N SER A 484 4.83 -7.93 8.14
CA SER A 484 4.94 -6.48 8.01
C SER A 484 3.61 -5.78 7.75
N TYR A 485 2.50 -6.54 7.78
CA TYR A 485 1.17 -6.02 7.48
C TYR A 485 0.62 -5.21 8.65
N THR A 486 0.24 -3.96 8.39
CA THR A 486 -0.16 -2.98 9.41
C THR A 486 -1.67 -2.87 9.58
N HIS A 487 -2.46 -3.48 8.69
CA HIS A 487 -3.92 -3.34 8.66
C HIS A 487 -4.65 -4.56 9.24
N ASN A 488 -4.18 -5.13 10.37
CA ASN A 488 -4.75 -6.36 10.99
C ASN A 488 -6.14 -6.17 11.64
N GLY A 489 -6.97 -5.28 11.11
CA GLY A 489 -8.31 -4.96 11.61
C GLY A 489 -9.36 -6.02 11.26
N PRO A 490 -10.58 -5.88 11.81
CA PRO A 490 -11.71 -6.73 11.44
C PRO A 490 -12.07 -6.54 9.97
N CYS A 491 -12.52 -7.61 9.32
CA CYS A 491 -12.83 -7.59 7.89
C CYS A 491 -14.00 -8.51 7.53
N THR A 492 -14.57 -8.28 6.34
CA THR A 492 -15.56 -9.16 5.74
C THR A 492 -15.01 -9.80 4.46
N PRO A 493 -14.99 -11.15 4.35
CA PRO A 493 -14.60 -11.83 3.12
C PRO A 493 -15.41 -11.31 1.92
N ASN A 494 -14.73 -10.94 0.83
CA ASN A 494 -15.36 -10.44 -0.38
C ASN A 494 -15.28 -11.41 -1.57
N ASP A 495 -14.80 -12.64 -1.37
CA ASP A 495 -14.87 -13.73 -2.36
C ASP A 495 -15.09 -15.09 -1.69
N THR A 496 -15.42 -16.08 -2.50
CA THR A 496 -15.61 -17.47 -2.09
C THR A 496 -14.91 -18.49 -2.99
N ASP A 497 -14.31 -18.06 -4.10
CA ASP A 497 -13.78 -18.96 -5.13
C ASP A 497 -12.25 -18.98 -5.27
N LEU A 498 -11.52 -18.18 -4.49
CA LEU A 498 -10.06 -18.15 -4.52
C LEU A 498 -9.38 -19.35 -3.83
N GLY A 499 -10.17 -20.26 -3.26
CA GLY A 499 -9.67 -21.46 -2.58
C GLY A 499 -8.65 -21.10 -1.49
N SER A 500 -7.44 -21.65 -1.57
CA SER A 500 -6.37 -21.41 -0.59
C SER A 500 -5.67 -20.04 -0.74
N SER A 501 -5.94 -19.29 -1.80
CA SER A 501 -5.35 -17.96 -2.04
C SER A 501 -6.23 -16.82 -1.51
N GLY A 502 -7.37 -17.13 -0.90
CA GLY A 502 -8.28 -16.18 -0.27
C GLY A 502 -8.99 -16.80 0.95
N PRO A 503 -10.12 -16.20 1.39
CA PRO A 503 -10.74 -15.03 0.79
C PRO A 503 -9.97 -13.73 1.01
N THR A 504 -9.96 -12.88 0.00
CA THR A 504 -9.52 -11.49 0.03
C THR A 504 -10.67 -10.56 0.46
N SER A 505 -10.33 -9.32 0.79
CA SER A 505 -11.33 -8.32 1.18
C SER A 505 -10.89 -6.92 0.78
N PHE A 506 -11.86 -6.05 0.52
CA PHE A 506 -11.61 -4.61 0.40
C PHE A 506 -11.21 -3.97 1.73
N ASP A 507 -11.61 -4.58 2.86
CA ASP A 507 -11.24 -4.12 4.20
C ASP A 507 -9.75 -4.37 4.50
N CYS A 508 -9.08 -5.17 3.65
CA CYS A 508 -7.69 -5.56 3.77
C CYS A 508 -6.85 -4.98 2.62
N PRO A 509 -6.59 -3.66 2.59
CA PRO A 509 -5.80 -3.06 1.52
C PRO A 509 -4.38 -3.61 1.55
N PRO A 510 -3.73 -3.83 0.40
CA PRO A 510 -2.28 -4.07 0.35
C PRO A 510 -1.53 -2.83 0.85
N ASP A 511 -0.52 -3.03 1.69
CA ASP A 511 0.35 -1.97 2.24
C ASP A 511 1.79 -2.05 1.71
N PHE A 512 1.98 -2.79 0.62
CA PHE A 512 3.27 -3.01 -0.02
C PHE A 512 3.53 -1.98 -1.11
N GLY A 513 4.80 -1.82 -1.49
CA GLY A 513 5.18 -0.97 -2.62
C GLY A 513 4.56 -1.45 -3.94
N SER A 514 3.81 -0.57 -4.60
CA SER A 514 3.31 -0.78 -5.96
C SER A 514 4.47 -0.84 -6.96
N ILE A 515 4.45 -1.83 -7.85
CA ILE A 515 5.42 -1.93 -8.97
C ILE A 515 4.90 -1.24 -10.24
N GLY A 516 3.74 -0.59 -10.16
CA GLY A 516 3.13 0.18 -11.22
C GLY A 516 1.71 -0.27 -11.56
N THR A 517 1.14 0.42 -12.55
CA THR A 517 -0.28 0.30 -12.91
C THR A 517 -0.45 -0.01 -14.38
N ILE A 518 -1.41 -0.88 -14.70
CA ILE A 518 -1.74 -1.26 -16.08
C ILE A 518 -3.14 -0.76 -16.42
N PRO A 519 -3.32 -0.02 -17.52
CA PRO A 519 -4.64 0.27 -18.04
C PRO A 519 -5.25 -0.98 -18.70
N ILE A 520 -6.45 -1.37 -18.27
CA ILE A 520 -7.23 -2.44 -18.90
C ILE A 520 -8.51 -1.83 -19.47
N ALA A 521 -8.67 -1.93 -20.80
CA ALA A 521 -9.91 -1.55 -21.49
C ALA A 521 -10.99 -2.64 -21.27
N TYR A 522 -11.42 -2.78 -20.03
CA TYR A 522 -12.33 -3.82 -19.60
C TYR A 522 -13.75 -3.51 -20.06
N ALA A 523 -14.36 -4.50 -20.72
CA ALA A 523 -15.70 -4.42 -21.27
C ALA A 523 -16.47 -5.66 -20.83
N LEU A 524 -17.51 -5.46 -20.01
CA LEU A 524 -18.38 -6.54 -19.58
C LEU A 524 -19.50 -6.71 -20.60
N THR A 525 -19.76 -7.94 -21.01
CA THR A 525 -20.97 -8.25 -21.77
C THR A 525 -21.46 -9.66 -21.48
N THR A 526 -22.77 -9.83 -21.50
CA THR A 526 -23.42 -11.15 -21.45
C THR A 526 -23.55 -11.79 -22.84
N GLY A 527 -23.29 -11.04 -23.91
CA GLY A 527 -23.30 -11.52 -25.29
C GLY A 527 -22.02 -12.28 -25.67
N THR A 528 -22.06 -13.00 -26.80
CA THR A 528 -20.86 -13.68 -27.33
C THR A 528 -19.87 -12.66 -27.89
N THR A 529 -18.61 -12.74 -27.45
CA THR A 529 -17.52 -11.93 -28.01
C THR A 529 -16.53 -12.80 -28.76
N SER A 530 -15.89 -12.24 -29.80
CA SER A 530 -14.79 -12.90 -30.50
C SER A 530 -13.67 -11.91 -30.76
N LYS A 531 -12.42 -12.38 -30.61
CA LYS A 531 -11.22 -11.66 -31.03
C LYS A 531 -10.35 -12.62 -31.83
N THR A 532 -9.84 -12.14 -32.96
CA THR A 532 -8.93 -12.91 -33.81
C THR A 532 -7.52 -12.38 -33.62
N ALA A 533 -6.62 -13.23 -33.14
CA ALA A 533 -5.20 -12.90 -33.10
C ALA A 533 -4.57 -13.06 -34.49
N VAL A 534 -3.52 -12.30 -34.75
CA VAL A 534 -2.71 -12.44 -35.95
C VAL A 534 -1.42 -13.16 -35.59
N ASN A 535 -1.10 -14.19 -36.38
CA ASN A 535 0.22 -14.82 -36.36
C ASN A 535 1.11 -14.11 -37.34
N ASN A 536 2.29 -13.70 -36.87
CA ASN A 536 3.27 -13.00 -37.67
C ASN A 536 4.55 -13.86 -37.77
N PRO A 537 4.63 -14.73 -38.79
CA PRO A 537 5.68 -15.75 -38.87
C PRO A 537 7.08 -15.13 -38.81
N GLY A 538 7.92 -15.65 -37.91
CA GLY A 538 9.30 -15.18 -37.72
C GLY A 538 9.47 -14.01 -36.75
N VAL A 539 8.38 -13.44 -36.23
CA VAL A 539 8.40 -12.24 -35.37
C VAL A 539 7.73 -12.52 -34.01
N GLN A 540 6.41 -12.70 -34.02
CA GLN A 540 5.61 -12.94 -32.80
C GLN A 540 4.31 -13.68 -33.15
N ASN A 541 3.93 -14.66 -32.33
CA ASN A 541 2.67 -15.39 -32.45
C ASN A 541 1.61 -14.80 -31.51
N ASN A 542 0.32 -14.93 -31.87
CA ASN A 542 -0.84 -14.51 -31.08
C ASN A 542 -0.92 -12.99 -30.77
N VAL A 543 -0.72 -12.14 -31.77
CA VAL A 543 -0.82 -10.66 -31.62
C VAL A 543 -2.28 -10.23 -31.73
N PHE A 544 -2.87 -9.72 -30.65
CA PHE A 544 -4.26 -9.22 -30.62
C PHE A 544 -4.39 -7.72 -30.91
N CYS A 545 -3.48 -6.90 -30.37
CA CYS A 545 -3.38 -5.46 -30.60
C CYS A 545 -1.90 -5.13 -30.80
N GLY A 546 -1.44 -5.06 -32.05
CA GLY A 546 -0.04 -4.77 -32.35
C GLY A 546 0.22 -3.28 -32.50
N PHE A 547 1.49 -2.91 -32.37
CA PHE A 547 2.03 -1.60 -32.70
C PHE A 547 3.20 -1.77 -33.67
N CYS A 548 3.38 -0.79 -34.53
CA CYS A 548 4.45 -0.81 -35.51
C CYS A 548 5.81 -0.60 -34.84
N ARG A 549 6.73 -1.55 -35.05
CA ARG A 549 8.06 -1.61 -34.47
C ARG A 549 9.13 -1.60 -35.56
N ASP A 550 10.21 -0.89 -35.29
CA ASP A 550 11.42 -0.94 -36.10
C ASP A 550 12.29 -2.11 -35.63
N PRO A 551 12.61 -3.09 -36.50
CA PRO A 551 13.41 -4.24 -36.11
C PRO A 551 14.83 -3.91 -35.64
N PHE A 552 15.40 -2.80 -36.12
CA PHE A 552 16.81 -2.48 -35.90
C PHE A 552 17.05 -1.73 -34.59
N SER A 553 16.32 -0.65 -34.35
CA SER A 553 16.38 0.12 -33.10
C SER A 553 15.59 -0.54 -31.97
N GLY A 554 14.56 -1.30 -32.32
CA GLY A 554 13.58 -1.84 -31.39
C GLY A 554 12.56 -0.83 -30.87
N CYS A 555 12.59 0.40 -31.39
CA CYS A 555 11.60 1.42 -31.11
C CYS A 555 10.23 1.07 -31.68
N PHE A 556 9.19 1.53 -31.00
CA PHE A 556 7.84 1.58 -31.55
C PHE A 556 7.58 2.95 -32.16
N ASP A 557 6.72 2.99 -33.17
CA ASP A 557 6.28 4.26 -33.76
C ASP A 557 5.65 5.14 -32.67
N GLY A 558 6.03 6.42 -32.62
CA GLY A 558 5.63 7.33 -31.55
C GLY A 558 6.49 7.29 -30.28
N ASP A 559 7.66 6.66 -30.30
CA ASP A 559 8.62 6.72 -29.20
C ASP A 559 9.35 8.08 -29.20
N PRO A 560 9.33 8.86 -28.09
CA PRO A 560 9.97 10.17 -28.03
C PRO A 560 11.50 10.12 -28.00
N ASN A 561 12.10 8.92 -27.91
CA ASN A 561 13.55 8.76 -27.91
C ASN A 561 14.17 9.26 -29.25
N PRO A 562 15.12 10.21 -29.20
CA PRO A 562 15.77 10.76 -30.40
C PRO A 562 16.51 9.72 -31.26
N ALA A 563 16.80 8.54 -30.71
CA ALA A 563 17.43 7.44 -31.44
C ALA A 563 16.45 6.68 -32.36
N CYS A 564 15.15 6.95 -32.27
CA CYS A 564 14.12 6.29 -33.07
C CYS A 564 13.91 6.98 -34.44
N PRO A 565 13.51 6.25 -35.50
CA PRO A 565 13.39 6.78 -36.86
C PRO A 565 12.42 7.97 -37.05
N SER A 566 11.46 8.18 -36.14
CA SER A 566 10.56 9.35 -36.11
C SER A 566 10.05 9.60 -34.70
N PRO A 567 10.70 10.47 -33.91
CA PRO A 567 10.26 10.81 -32.56
C PRO A 567 9.04 11.75 -32.63
N ASN A 568 7.85 11.15 -32.64
CA ASN A 568 6.55 11.83 -32.59
C ASN A 568 5.74 11.32 -31.38
N THR A 569 4.64 11.99 -31.03
CA THR A 569 3.81 11.63 -29.87
C THR A 569 2.61 10.72 -30.20
N GLY A 570 2.66 9.95 -31.29
CA GLY A 570 1.53 9.11 -31.74
C GLY A 570 1.94 7.67 -32.06
N VAL A 571 1.29 6.70 -31.41
CA VAL A 571 1.56 5.27 -31.61
C VAL A 571 0.71 4.73 -32.77
N THR A 572 1.33 4.11 -33.77
CA THR A 572 0.60 3.48 -34.89
C THR A 572 0.21 2.05 -34.52
N ALA A 573 -1.10 1.84 -34.36
CA ALA A 573 -1.67 0.50 -34.17
C ALA A 573 -1.67 -0.28 -35.48
N CYS A 574 -1.52 -1.60 -35.39
CA CYS A 574 -1.51 -2.50 -36.54
C CYS A 574 -2.21 -3.82 -36.23
N THR A 575 -2.72 -4.45 -37.27
CA THR A 575 -3.22 -5.83 -37.23
C THR A 575 -2.31 -6.77 -38.02
N THR A 576 -1.53 -6.27 -38.97
CA THR A 576 -0.54 -7.03 -39.74
C THR A 576 0.66 -6.13 -40.06
N ASN A 577 1.79 -6.70 -40.50
CA ASN A 577 2.94 -5.91 -40.98
C ASN A 577 2.58 -4.95 -42.12
N ALA A 578 1.60 -5.31 -42.94
CA ALA A 578 1.15 -4.46 -44.06
C ALA A 578 0.49 -3.16 -43.58
N GLY A 579 0.00 -3.12 -42.34
CA GLY A 579 -0.57 -1.92 -41.72
C GLY A 579 0.49 -0.94 -41.21
N CYS A 580 1.78 -1.27 -41.34
CA CYS A 580 2.85 -0.48 -40.76
C CYS A 580 3.64 0.36 -41.78
N PRO A 581 4.12 1.54 -41.38
CA PRO A 581 4.95 2.38 -42.24
C PRO A 581 6.33 1.73 -42.47
N ALA A 582 7.00 2.14 -43.55
CA ALA A 582 8.28 1.56 -43.96
C ALA A 582 9.40 1.69 -42.91
N ALA A 583 9.31 2.68 -42.02
CA ALA A 583 10.25 2.89 -40.92
C ALA A 583 10.01 1.98 -39.69
N TYR A 584 8.81 1.38 -39.57
CA TYR A 584 8.41 0.56 -38.42
C TYR A 584 7.73 -0.72 -38.91
N GLN A 585 8.47 -1.59 -39.59
CA GLN A 585 7.94 -2.62 -40.50
C GLN A 585 7.17 -3.77 -39.84
N PHE A 586 7.32 -3.96 -38.54
CA PHE A 586 6.77 -5.13 -37.85
C PHE A 586 5.63 -4.79 -36.92
N CYS A 587 4.54 -5.52 -37.07
CA CYS A 587 3.42 -5.47 -36.16
C CYS A 587 3.67 -6.40 -34.97
N GLU A 588 3.94 -5.81 -33.81
CA GLU A 588 4.33 -6.52 -32.58
C GLU A 588 3.60 -5.95 -31.36
N GLN A 589 3.43 -6.76 -30.32
CA GLN A 589 2.97 -6.23 -29.04
C GLN A 589 4.09 -5.40 -28.41
N ARG A 590 3.77 -4.15 -28.05
CA ARG A 590 4.73 -3.19 -27.46
C ARG A 590 5.36 -3.69 -26.17
N ASN A 591 4.53 -4.28 -25.34
CA ASN A 591 4.96 -4.89 -24.09
C ASN A 591 4.80 -6.39 -24.28
N ALA A 592 5.80 -7.17 -23.88
CA ALA A 592 5.56 -8.57 -23.63
C ALA A 592 4.43 -8.66 -22.59
N GLY A 593 3.52 -9.63 -22.73
CA GLY A 593 2.46 -9.83 -21.74
C GLY A 593 3.04 -9.81 -20.32
N LEU A 594 2.25 -9.33 -19.35
CA LEU A 594 2.66 -8.97 -17.99
C LEU A 594 3.56 -10.01 -17.28
N TRP A 595 3.52 -11.27 -17.75
CA TRP A 595 4.19 -12.44 -17.20
C TRP A 595 5.20 -13.12 -18.14
N SER A 596 5.76 -12.43 -19.14
CA SER A 596 6.65 -13.09 -20.12
C SER A 596 8.07 -13.35 -19.60
N ARG A 597 8.63 -14.53 -19.94
CA ARG A 597 10.04 -14.91 -19.65
C ARG A 597 11.12 -14.16 -20.47
N ARG A 598 10.79 -13.25 -21.41
CA ARG A 598 11.80 -12.54 -22.23
C ARG A 598 12.17 -11.15 -21.66
N ARG A 599 13.15 -11.18 -20.75
CA ARG A 599 14.16 -10.18 -20.35
C ARG A 599 13.97 -8.68 -20.74
N ARG A 600 13.99 -7.86 -19.66
CA ARG A 600 14.34 -6.43 -19.49
C ARG A 600 13.27 -5.38 -19.82
N GLY A 601 12.86 -4.65 -18.78
CA GLY A 601 12.37 -3.28 -18.90
C GLY A 601 10.96 -3.03 -18.37
N ALA A 602 10.71 -3.24 -17.08
CA ALA A 602 9.94 -2.24 -16.34
C ALA A 602 10.97 -1.22 -15.84
N HIS A 603 10.66 0.06 -15.99
CA HIS A 603 11.54 1.22 -15.84
C HIS A 603 12.53 1.14 -14.67
N ASP A 604 13.80 0.89 -14.99
CA ASP A 604 14.95 1.23 -14.15
C ASP A 604 15.66 2.40 -14.83
N HIS A 605 15.34 3.61 -14.37
CA HIS A 605 16.19 4.78 -14.56
C HIS A 605 16.82 5.12 -13.21
N GLY A 606 17.89 4.41 -12.89
CA GLY A 606 18.73 4.66 -11.71
C GLY A 606 20.16 4.13 -11.89
N ASP A 607 20.86 4.66 -12.89
CA ASP A 607 22.33 4.71 -13.02
C ASP A 607 23.14 3.39 -12.89
N ARG A 608 23.49 2.80 -14.05
CA ARG A 608 24.67 1.93 -14.15
C ARG A 608 25.90 2.77 -14.47
N ARG A 609 26.79 2.93 -13.50
CA ARG A 609 28.24 2.85 -13.77
C ARG A 609 28.85 1.68 -13.01
N ALA A 610 29.14 0.63 -13.76
CA ALA A 610 30.00 -0.46 -13.32
C ALA A 610 31.41 -0.31 -13.93
N ARG A 611 32.38 -0.79 -13.13
CA ARG A 611 33.73 -1.32 -13.46
C ARG A 611 34.92 -0.39 -13.13
N ARG A 612 35.65 -0.70 -12.06
CA ARG A 612 36.59 -1.85 -12.00
C ARG A 612 36.52 -2.52 -10.64
#